data_AF-A0A929IGW2-F1
#
_entry.id   AF-A0A929IGW2-F1
#
_cell.length_a   1.000
_cell.length_b   1.000
_cell.length_c   1.000
_cell.angle_alpha   90.00
_cell.angle_beta   90.00
_cell.angle_gamma   90.00
#
_symmetry.space_group_name_H-M   'P 1'
#
loop_
_entity.id
_entity.type
_entity.pdbx_description
1 polymer ?
#
loop_
_entity_poly.entity_id
_entity_poly.type
_entity_poly.pdbx_seq_one_letter_code
_entity_poly.pdbx_strand_id
1 'polypeptide(L)' 'TVAGAGQLALRGEDNPAQLRKNVTSPGGTTQAALEVLMADDGLQQLMTRAVAAATKRGRELAG' A
#
# COMPACT_ATOMS: atom_id res chain seq x y z
N THR A 1 -2.56 8.55 -9.82
CA THR A 1 -2.14 9.54 -8.79
C THR A 1 -2.59 9.04 -7.42
N VAL A 2 -1.93 9.46 -6.32
CA VAL A 2 -2.26 8.98 -4.96
C VAL A 2 -3.67 9.40 -4.53
N ALA A 3 -4.05 10.67 -4.75
CA ALA A 3 -5.37 11.17 -4.38
C ALA A 3 -6.51 10.42 -5.08
N GLY A 4 -6.38 10.15 -6.39
CA GLY A 4 -7.38 9.39 -7.15
C GLY A 4 -7.51 7.95 -6.67
N ALA A 5 -6.38 7.26 -6.43
CA ALA A 5 -6.38 5.90 -5.90
C ALA A 5 -7.02 5.82 -4.50
N GLY A 6 -6.74 6.82 -3.65
CA GLY A 6 -7.35 6.93 -2.32
C GLY A 6 -8.87 7.14 -2.39
N GLN A 7 -9.35 8.00 -3.29
CA GLN A 7 -10.80 8.19 -3.48
C GLN A 7 -11.49 6.91 -3.99
N LEU A 8 -10.85 6.16 -4.90
CA LEU A 8 -11.38 4.87 -5.36
C LEU A 8 -11.45 3.84 -4.23
N ALA A 9 -10.41 3.75 -3.39
CA ALA A 9 -10.40 2.84 -2.26
C ALA A 9 -11.40 3.22 -1.16
N LEU A 10 -11.70 4.51 -1.00
CA LEU A 10 -12.67 4.98 -0.01
C LEU A 10 -14.13 4.82 -0.45
N ARG A 11 -14.40 5.01 -1.75
CA ARG A 11 -15.78 5.04 -2.30
C ARG A 11 -16.18 3.72 -2.95
N GLY A 12 -15.22 2.90 -3.37
CA GLY A 12 -15.47 1.68 -4.11
C GLY A 12 -15.98 0.55 -3.24
N GLU A 13 -16.77 -0.33 -3.85
CA GLU A 13 -17.15 -1.62 -3.25
C GLU A 13 -16.00 -2.63 -3.33
N ASP A 14 -15.08 -2.43 -4.28
CA ASP A 14 -13.88 -3.24 -4.46
C ASP A 14 -12.85 -2.98 -3.36
N ASN A 15 -12.34 -4.05 -2.77
CA ASN A 15 -11.20 -3.94 -1.87
C ASN A 15 -9.93 -3.46 -2.63
N PRO A 16 -8.95 -2.85 -1.93
CA PRO A 16 -7.72 -2.35 -2.57
C PRO A 16 -6.93 -3.40 -3.37
N ALA A 17 -6.99 -4.68 -2.98
CA ALA A 17 -6.33 -5.74 -3.72
C ALA A 17 -6.98 -5.99 -5.09
N GLN A 18 -8.30 -5.86 -5.19
CA GLN A 18 -9.03 -5.94 -6.45
C GLN A 18 -8.76 -4.71 -7.32
N LEU A 19 -8.80 -3.50 -6.74
CA LEU A 19 -8.46 -2.27 -7.46
C LEU A 19 -7.05 -2.33 -8.07
N ARG A 20 -6.07 -2.90 -7.35
CA ARG A 20 -4.73 -3.16 -7.88
C ARG A 20 -4.76 -4.10 -9.08
N LYS A 21 -5.47 -5.23 -8.99
CA LYS A 21 -5.59 -6.19 -10.11
C LYS A 21 -6.20 -5.54 -11.34
N ASN A 22 -7.23 -4.71 -11.17
CA ASN A 22 -7.94 -4.04 -12.26
C ASN A 22 -7.02 -3.12 -13.10
N VAL A 23 -5.91 -2.65 -12.55
CA VAL A 23 -4.94 -1.78 -13.23
C VAL A 23 -3.61 -2.48 -13.58
N THR A 24 -3.55 -3.80 -13.42
CA THR A 24 -2.35 -4.61 -13.64
C THR A 24 -2.54 -5.55 -14.82
N SER A 25 -2.05 -5.15 -15.99
CA SER A 25 -2.01 -6.01 -17.17
C SER A 25 -0.77 -6.91 -17.17
N PRO A 26 -0.88 -8.18 -17.62
CA PRO A 26 0.26 -9.07 -17.80
C PRO A 26 1.37 -8.45 -18.66
N GLY A 27 2.60 -8.42 -18.15
CA GLY A 27 3.77 -7.84 -18.84
C GLY A 27 3.76 -6.31 -18.94
N GLY A 28 2.81 -5.63 -18.30
CA GLY A 28 2.69 -4.17 -18.31
C GLY A 28 3.63 -3.45 -17.33
N THR A 29 3.72 -2.13 -17.48
CA THR A 29 4.56 -1.28 -16.60
C THR A 29 4.09 -1.30 -15.14
N THR A 30 2.79 -1.37 -14.89
CA THR A 30 2.25 -1.52 -13.52
C THR A 30 2.69 -2.84 -12.89
N GLN A 31 2.69 -3.94 -13.64
CA GLN A 31 3.14 -5.23 -13.12
C GLN A 31 4.62 -5.15 -12.72
N ALA A 32 5.48 -4.64 -13.61
CA ALA A 32 6.91 -4.50 -13.33
C ALA A 32 7.19 -3.65 -12.08
N ALA A 33 6.42 -2.57 -11.88
CA ALA A 33 6.52 -1.79 -10.65
C ALA A 33 6.06 -2.57 -9.41
N LEU A 34 4.96 -3.34 -9.52
CA LEU A 34 4.44 -4.14 -8.42
C LEU A 34 5.38 -5.29 -8.03
N GLU A 35 6.13 -5.88 -8.96
CA GLU A 35 7.14 -6.90 -8.65
C GLU A 35 8.19 -6.38 -7.66
N VAL A 36 8.61 -5.12 -7.80
CA VAL A 36 9.51 -4.46 -6.86
C VAL A 36 8.79 -4.08 -5.56
N LEU A 37 7.62 -3.46 -5.67
CA LEU A 37 6.90 -2.93 -4.51
C LEU A 37 6.31 -4.02 -3.61
N MET A 38 6.05 -5.21 -4.15
CA MET A 38 5.46 -6.35 -3.45
C MET A 38 6.48 -7.45 -3.12
N ALA A 39 7.78 -7.20 -3.29
CA ALA A 39 8.83 -8.07 -2.77
C ALA A 39 8.71 -8.25 -1.24
N ASP A 40 9.32 -9.30 -0.69
CA ASP A 40 9.23 -9.65 0.73
C ASP A 40 9.70 -8.53 1.67
N ASP A 41 10.66 -7.72 1.23
CA ASP A 41 11.20 -6.54 1.92
C ASP A 41 10.67 -5.20 1.36
N GLY A 42 9.68 -5.27 0.47
CA GLY A 42 9.10 -4.15 -0.24
C GLY A 42 8.15 -3.30 0.61
N LEU A 43 7.21 -2.65 -0.06
CA LEU A 43 6.36 -1.61 0.53
C LEU A 43 5.54 -2.12 1.72
N GLN A 44 5.03 -3.35 1.65
CA GLN A 44 4.21 -3.91 2.74
C GLN A 44 5.01 -4.06 4.04
N GLN A 45 6.22 -4.62 3.96
CA GLN A 45 7.07 -4.80 5.14
C GLN A 45 7.58 -3.45 5.66
N LEU A 46 7.95 -2.53 4.76
CA LEU A 46 8.33 -1.16 5.11
C LEU A 46 7.23 -0.44 5.87
N MET A 47 6.00 -0.41 5.34
CA MET A 47 4.87 0.27 5.97
C MET A 47 4.52 -0.35 7.33
N THR A 48 4.58 -1.68 7.45
CA THR A 48 4.36 -2.39 8.72
C THR A 48 5.36 -1.92 9.79
N ARG A 49 6.66 -1.89 9.45
CA ARG A 49 7.70 -1.43 10.37
C ARG A 49 7.54 0.06 10.73
N ALA A 50 7.22 0.89 9.75
CA ALA A 50 7.04 2.33 9.95
C ALA A 50 5.86 2.64 10.90
N VAL A 51 4.70 2.02 10.67
CA VAL A 51 3.51 2.20 11.53
C VAL A 51 3.77 1.66 12.94
N ALA A 52 4.46 0.53 13.08
CA ALA A 52 4.83 -0.02 14.38
C ALA A 52 5.75 0.94 15.16
N ALA A 53 6.77 1.50 14.51
CA ALA A 53 7.67 2.48 15.11
C ALA A 53 6.93 3.76 15.53
N ALA A 54 6.06 4.29 14.67
CA ALA A 54 5.24 5.46 14.98
C ALA A 54 4.29 5.20 16.17
N THR A 55 3.65 4.02 16.20
CA THR A 55 2.76 3.60 17.29
C THR A 55 3.51 3.52 18.62
N LYS A 56 4.71 2.91 18.62
CA LYS A 56 5.57 2.84 19.82
C LYS A 56 5.88 4.24 20.34
N ARG A 57 6.33 5.15 19.46
CA ARG A 57 6.67 6.52 19.84
C ARG A 57 5.46 7.29 20.37
N GLY A 58 4.30 7.12 19.75
CA GLY A 58 3.06 7.75 20.21
C GLY A 58 2.69 7.34 21.64
N ARG A 59 2.90 6.06 22.01
CA ARG A 59 2.67 5.59 23.39
C ARG A 59 3.67 6.17 24.38
N GLU A 60 4.94 6.28 24.00
CA GLU A 60 5.98 6.90 24.84
C GLU A 60 5.73 8.40 25.10
N LEU A 61 5.07 9.10 24.18
CA LEU A 61 4.74 10.52 24.30
C LEU A 61 3.46 10.79 25.11
N ALA A 62 2.60 9.78 25.27
CA ALA A 62 1.31 9.91 25.94
C ALA A 62 1.38 9.59 27.45
N GLY A 63 2.52 9.06 27.93
CA GLY A 63 2.84 8.90 29.35
C GLY A 63 3.67 10.07 29.86
#